data_AF-A0A7S2ANX8-F1
#
_entry.id   AF-A0A7S2ANX8-F1
#
_cell.length_a   1.000
_cell.length_b   1.000
_cell.length_c   1.000
_cell.angle_alpha   90.00
_cell.angle_beta   90.00
_cell.angle_gamma   90.00
#
_symmetry.space_group_name_H-M   'P 1'
#
loop_
_entity.id
_entity.type
_entity.pdbx_description
1 polymer ?
#
loop_
_entity_poly.entity_id
_entity_poly.type
_entity_poly.pdbx_seq_one_letter_code
_entity_poly.pdbx_strand_id
1 'polypeptide(L)'
;YGGASGGASSSSSSSSSSGSSSSSSQTFSDISSQKSTQLFMDKYFIQPQAFIALGESMLQPTQFFSEAVMLLSSKDSGYTVKDLFGEFGTHVCLGAELGAWWKVSASLVVKKSSSVVGMSSVCSAAIDSASSRARSSYV
;
A
#
# COMPACT_ATOMS: atom_id res chain seq x y z
N TYR A 1 42.80 45.23 -27.48
CA TYR A 1 41.50 45.24 -28.19
C TYR A 1 40.44 44.92 -27.17
N GLY A 2 39.89 45.93 -26.47
CA GLY A 2 38.71 46.69 -26.87
C GLY A 2 37.48 45.92 -26.39
N GLY A 3 36.57 46.36 -25.53
CA GLY A 3 36.15 47.67 -25.05
C GLY A 3 34.67 47.48 -24.73
N ALA A 4 34.26 47.51 -23.46
CA ALA A 4 32.86 47.30 -23.06
C ALA A 4 32.21 48.66 -22.77
N SER A 5 31.71 49.31 -23.83
CA SER A 5 30.83 50.47 -23.75
C SER A 5 29.38 50.01 -23.59
N GLY A 6 28.65 50.72 -22.73
CA GLY A 6 27.33 50.36 -22.25
C GLY A 6 26.19 50.44 -23.26
N GLY A 7 24.99 50.23 -22.72
CA GLY A 7 23.74 50.40 -23.45
C GLY A 7 22.59 49.80 -22.66
N ALA A 8 21.92 50.64 -21.88
CA ALA A 8 20.61 50.34 -21.32
C ALA A 8 19.59 50.25 -22.47
N SER A 9 18.78 49.20 -22.49
CA SER A 9 17.58 49.14 -23.31
C SER A 9 16.42 48.58 -22.48
N SER A 10 15.59 49.50 -21.98
CA SER A 10 14.23 49.25 -21.55
C SER A 10 13.34 49.10 -22.78
N SER A 11 12.77 47.90 -22.98
CA SER A 11 11.62 47.71 -23.86
C SER A 11 10.39 47.41 -22.99
N SER A 12 9.55 48.42 -22.85
CA SER A 12 8.15 48.30 -22.46
C SER A 12 7.37 47.62 -23.60
N SER A 13 6.74 46.49 -23.32
CA SER A 13 5.61 46.01 -24.12
C SER A 13 4.58 45.37 -23.21
N SER A 14 3.61 46.19 -22.80
CA SER A 14 2.30 45.74 -22.36
C SER A 14 1.54 45.21 -23.57
N SER A 15 1.26 43.91 -23.58
CA SER A 15 0.24 43.32 -24.45
C SER A 15 -0.68 42.47 -23.59
N SER A 16 -1.82 43.04 -23.21
CA SER A 16 -3.01 42.33 -22.80
C SER A 16 -3.58 41.61 -24.03
N SER A 17 -3.12 40.40 -24.29
CA SER A 17 -3.78 39.48 -25.20
C SER A 17 -4.70 38.57 -24.41
N SER A 18 -5.97 38.95 -24.36
CA SER A 18 -7.10 38.07 -24.11
C SER A 18 -7.14 37.00 -25.20
N GLY A 19 -6.45 35.88 -24.94
CA GLY A 19 -6.45 34.69 -25.77
C GLY A 19 -7.03 33.52 -24.98
N SER A 20 -8.35 33.38 -25.01
CA SER A 20 -9.04 32.18 -24.55
C SER A 20 -8.64 31.00 -25.44
N SER A 21 -7.71 30.18 -24.96
CA SER A 21 -7.48 28.85 -25.51
C SER A 21 -7.41 27.84 -24.36
N SER A 22 -8.44 27.00 -24.36
CA SER A 22 -8.67 25.81 -23.54
C SER A 22 -7.38 25.14 -23.06
N SER A 23 -7.11 25.29 -21.77
CA SER A 23 -6.06 24.57 -21.05
C SER A 23 -6.62 24.05 -19.72
N SER A 24 -7.62 23.18 -19.80
CA SER A 24 -8.20 22.45 -18.67
C SER A 24 -7.27 21.35 -18.14
N SER A 25 -5.98 21.66 -17.95
CA SER A 25 -4.95 20.66 -17.62
C SER A 25 -3.77 21.25 -16.84
N GLN A 26 -3.99 22.20 -15.92
CA GLN A 26 -2.89 22.77 -15.11
C GLN A 26 -3.18 22.90 -13.60
N THR A 27 -4.17 22.17 -13.07
CA THR A 27 -4.46 22.17 -11.61
C THR A 27 -4.20 20.84 -10.91
N PHE A 28 -3.72 19.80 -11.61
CA PHE A 28 -3.46 18.48 -11.02
C PHE A 28 -1.97 18.13 -10.86
N SER A 29 -1.05 18.88 -11.46
CA SER A 29 0.39 18.62 -11.37
C SER A 29 1.04 19.14 -10.08
N ASP A 30 0.45 20.12 -9.40
CA ASP A 30 1.02 20.66 -8.14
C ASP A 30 0.64 19.87 -6.87
N ILE A 31 -0.27 18.90 -6.97
CA ILE A 31 -0.53 17.94 -5.88
C ILE A 31 0.50 16.79 -5.89
N SER A 32 1.26 16.63 -6.99
CA SER A 32 2.20 15.53 -7.19
C SER A 32 3.54 15.67 -6.44
N SER A 33 3.84 16.83 -5.85
CA SER A 33 5.14 17.09 -5.18
C SER A 33 5.12 16.97 -3.65
N GLN A 34 3.98 16.65 -3.02
CA GLN A 34 3.99 16.27 -1.60
C GLN A 34 4.16 14.75 -1.49
N LYS A 35 5.39 14.31 -1.23
CA LYS A 35 5.74 12.91 -0.90
C LYS A 35 4.98 12.50 0.37
N SER A 36 3.73 12.09 0.21
CA SER A 36 2.87 11.65 1.29
C SER A 36 3.15 10.18 1.55
N THR A 37 3.47 9.85 2.80
CA THR A 37 3.66 8.47 3.23
C THR A 37 2.30 7.92 3.63
N GLN A 38 1.81 6.91 2.91
CA GLN A 38 0.62 6.17 3.31
C GLN A 38 1.02 5.06 4.27
N LEU A 39 0.37 4.99 5.41
CA LEU A 39 0.58 4.01 6.46
C LEU A 39 -0.70 3.22 6.65
N PHE A 40 -0.55 1.91 6.85
CA PHE A 40 -1.65 1.02 7.16
C PHE A 40 -1.38 0.41 8.53
N MET A 41 -2.30 0.63 9.48
CA MET A 41 -2.28 -0.02 10.78
C MET A 41 -3.48 -0.94 10.88
N ASP A 42 -3.22 -2.20 11.20
CA ASP A 42 -4.24 -3.21 11.43
C ASP A 42 -4.15 -3.71 12.87
N LYS A 43 -5.24 -3.58 13.62
CA LYS A 43 -5.37 -4.12 14.97
C LYS A 43 -6.34 -5.30 14.94
N TYR A 44 -5.88 -6.44 15.43
CA TYR A 44 -6.63 -7.69 15.45
C TYR A 44 -7.09 -7.97 16.88
N PHE A 45 -8.38 -8.22 17.08
CA PHE A 45 -8.95 -8.73 18.33
C PHE A 45 -9.39 -10.17 18.09
N ILE A 46 -8.61 -11.12 18.60
CA ILE A 46 -8.79 -12.54 18.32
C ILE A 46 -9.47 -13.22 19.52
N GLN A 47 -10.49 -14.02 19.25
CA GLN A 47 -11.11 -14.93 20.21
C GLN A 47 -10.82 -16.37 19.74
N PRO A 48 -9.67 -16.95 20.13
CA PRO A 48 -9.28 -18.27 19.69
C PRO A 48 -10.18 -19.34 20.32
N GLN A 49 -10.56 -20.33 19.52
CA GLN A 49 -11.35 -21.49 19.93
C GLN A 49 -10.49 -22.77 19.90
N ALA A 50 -9.59 -22.87 18.92
CA ALA A 50 -8.65 -23.96 18.80
C ALA A 50 -7.34 -23.47 18.18
N PHE A 51 -6.24 -24.14 18.53
CA PHE A 51 -4.96 -23.96 17.87
C PHE A 51 -4.57 -25.28 17.22
N ILE A 52 -4.29 -25.24 15.93
CA ILE A 52 -3.78 -26.40 15.19
C ILE A 52 -2.31 -26.13 14.92
N ALA A 53 -1.47 -27.07 15.32
CA ALA A 53 -0.07 -27.12 14.96
C ALA A 53 0.22 -28.47 14.29
N LEU A 54 0.77 -28.41 13.08
CA LEU A 54 1.19 -29.56 12.30
C LEU A 54 2.71 -29.59 12.27
N GLY A 55 3.29 -30.75 12.55
CA GLY A 55 4.72 -30.98 12.31
C GLY A 55 4.99 -31.18 10.82
N GLU A 56 6.15 -30.75 10.33
CA GLU A 56 6.55 -30.90 8.92
C GLU A 56 6.49 -32.37 8.46
N SER A 57 6.84 -33.31 9.33
CA SER A 57 6.80 -34.75 9.04
C SER A 57 5.39 -35.33 8.94
N MET A 58 4.36 -34.59 9.34
CA MET A 58 2.95 -35.01 9.24
C MET A 58 2.29 -34.53 7.95
N LEU A 59 2.96 -33.67 7.18
CA LEU A 59 2.42 -33.13 5.94
C LEU A 59 2.51 -34.19 4.84
N GLN A 60 1.39 -34.39 4.15
CA GLN A 60 1.36 -35.15 2.91
C GLN A 60 0.87 -34.24 1.79
N PRO A 61 1.57 -34.21 0.64
CA PRO A 61 1.09 -33.46 -0.51
C PRO A 61 -0.23 -34.06 -0.98
N THR A 62 -1.16 -33.19 -1.38
CA THR A 62 -2.39 -33.64 -2.03
C THR A 62 -2.06 -34.26 -3.39
N GLN A 63 -2.95 -35.13 -3.88
CA GLN A 63 -2.76 -35.78 -5.19
C GLN A 63 -2.61 -34.74 -6.30
N PHE A 64 -3.44 -33.70 -6.30
CA PHE A 64 -3.37 -32.58 -7.25
C PHE A 64 -2.04 -31.82 -7.21
N PHE A 65 -1.49 -31.57 -6.02
CA PHE A 65 -0.18 -30.90 -5.93
C PHE A 65 0.93 -31.79 -6.51
N SER A 66 0.87 -33.09 -6.26
CA SER A 66 1.84 -34.05 -6.79
C SER A 66 1.77 -34.12 -8.33
N GLU A 67 0.57 -34.14 -8.90
CA GLU A 67 0.34 -34.07 -10.35
C GLU A 67 0.88 -32.78 -10.96
N ALA A 68 0.61 -31.63 -10.33
CA ALA A 68 1.13 -30.34 -10.78
C ALA A 68 2.68 -30.29 -10.76
N VAL A 69 3.32 -30.89 -9.75
CA VAL A 69 4.78 -31.01 -9.68
C VAL A 69 5.32 -31.94 -10.78
N MET A 70 4.59 -33.01 -11.14
CA MET A 70 4.95 -33.87 -12.28
C MET A 70 4.82 -33.13 -13.61
N LEU A 71 3.79 -32.30 -13.78
CA LEU A 71 3.62 -31.45 -14.97
C LEU A 71 4.73 -30.42 -15.07
N LEU A 72 5.13 -29.80 -13.95
CA LEU A 72 6.27 -28.88 -13.90
C LEU A 72 7.59 -29.56 -14.30
N SER A 73 7.75 -30.84 -13.93
CA SER A 73 8.93 -31.63 -14.27
C SER A 73 8.94 -32.09 -15.74
N SER A 74 7.78 -32.09 -16.40
CA SER A 74 7.60 -32.49 -17.79
C SER A 74 7.92 -31.33 -18.72
N LYS A 75 8.94 -31.48 -19.56
CA LYS A 75 9.41 -30.39 -20.46
C LYS A 75 8.39 -29.94 -21.51
N ASP A 76 7.40 -30.77 -21.81
CA ASP A 76 6.42 -30.52 -22.89
C ASP A 76 5.10 -29.93 -22.38
N SER A 77 4.91 -29.78 -21.07
CA SER A 77 3.63 -29.34 -20.49
C SER A 77 3.36 -27.84 -20.65
N GLY A 78 4.41 -27.03 -20.84
CA GLY A 78 4.33 -25.57 -20.78
C GLY A 78 3.96 -25.03 -19.39
N TYR A 79 3.82 -25.91 -18.38
CA TYR A 79 3.45 -25.55 -17.02
C TYR A 79 4.63 -24.92 -16.29
N THR A 80 4.45 -23.72 -15.76
CA THR A 80 5.52 -22.96 -15.13
C THR A 80 5.42 -22.94 -13.61
N VAL A 81 6.53 -22.61 -12.94
CA VAL A 81 6.56 -22.41 -11.47
C VAL A 81 5.55 -21.33 -11.04
N LYS A 82 5.30 -20.34 -11.90
CA LYS A 82 4.33 -19.28 -11.63
C LYS A 82 2.89 -19.84 -11.60
N ASP A 83 2.60 -20.81 -12.45
CA ASP A 83 1.28 -21.46 -12.49
C ASP A 83 1.08 -22.31 -11.23
N LEU A 84 2.12 -23.07 -10.81
CA LEU A 84 2.11 -23.83 -9.56
C LEU A 84 1.79 -22.95 -8.34
N PHE A 85 2.50 -21.82 -8.20
CA PHE A 85 2.26 -20.91 -7.08
C PHE A 85 0.97 -20.08 -7.23
N GLY A 86 0.47 -19.89 -8.44
CA GLY A 86 -0.84 -19.29 -8.67
C GLY A 86 -1.99 -20.17 -8.18
N GLU A 87 -1.85 -21.49 -8.34
CA GLU A 87 -2.87 -22.47 -7.96
C GLU A 87 -2.79 -22.88 -6.48
N PHE A 88 -1.59 -23.14 -5.97
CA PHE A 88 -1.39 -23.70 -4.62
C PHE A 88 -0.89 -22.70 -3.59
N GLY A 89 -0.51 -21.49 -4.02
CA GLY A 89 0.11 -20.48 -3.16
C GLY A 89 1.61 -20.72 -2.94
N THR A 90 2.24 -19.77 -2.27
CA THR A 90 3.70 -19.74 -2.06
C THR A 90 4.14 -20.25 -0.70
N HIS A 91 3.21 -20.48 0.23
CA HIS A 91 3.50 -20.82 1.63
C HIS A 91 2.53 -21.89 2.12
N VAL A 92 2.99 -22.68 3.10
CA VAL A 92 2.16 -23.64 3.83
C VAL A 92 2.06 -23.19 5.28
N CYS A 93 0.83 -23.04 5.78
CA CYS A 93 0.59 -22.69 7.19
C CYS A 93 0.62 -23.96 8.06
N LEU A 94 1.69 -24.11 8.85
CA LEU A 94 1.84 -25.23 9.79
C LEU A 94 1.12 -24.98 11.12
N GLY A 95 0.87 -23.71 11.43
CA GLY A 95 0.15 -23.28 12.62
C GLY A 95 -1.01 -22.38 12.23
N ALA A 96 -2.19 -22.63 12.79
CA ALA A 96 -3.34 -21.75 12.62
C ALA A 96 -4.17 -21.70 13.91
N GLU A 97 -4.51 -20.48 14.32
CA GLU A 97 -5.55 -20.25 15.32
C GLU A 97 -6.90 -20.21 14.61
N LEU A 98 -7.80 -21.11 15.01
CA LEU A 98 -9.17 -21.15 14.57
C LEU A 98 -10.05 -20.47 15.61
N GLY A 99 -10.87 -19.53 15.16
CA GLY A 99 -11.74 -18.77 16.03
C GLY A 99 -12.36 -17.59 15.32
N ALA A 100 -13.02 -16.74 16.10
CA ALA A 100 -13.52 -15.46 15.60
C ALA A 100 -12.42 -14.40 15.78
N TRP A 101 -12.38 -13.43 14.88
CA TRP A 101 -11.52 -12.28 15.04
C TRP A 101 -12.17 -11.03 14.44
N TRP A 102 -11.81 -9.88 15.01
CA TRP A 102 -12.24 -8.57 14.54
C TRP A 102 -11.01 -7.79 14.10
N LYS A 103 -11.06 -7.25 12.88
CA LYS A 103 -10.01 -6.37 12.34
C LYS A 103 -10.45 -4.92 12.45
N VAL A 104 -9.60 -4.08 13.00
CA VAL A 104 -9.73 -2.63 12.88
C VAL A 104 -8.55 -2.12 12.06
N SER A 105 -8.84 -1.65 10.85
CA SER A 105 -7.85 -1.10 9.92
C SER A 105 -7.92 0.42 9.88
N ALA A 106 -6.77 1.08 9.94
CA ALA A 106 -6.63 2.51 9.76
C ALA A 106 -5.60 2.78 8.66
N SER A 107 -5.99 3.59 7.67
CA SER A 107 -5.07 4.13 6.67
C SER A 107 -4.79 5.59 7.00
N LEU A 108 -3.53 5.95 7.21
CA LEU A 108 -3.12 7.31 7.50
C LEU A 108 -2.17 7.82 6.43
N VAL A 109 -2.52 8.95 5.82
CA VAL A 109 -1.67 9.64 4.86
C VAL A 109 -0.94 10.76 5.58
N VAL A 110 0.35 10.57 5.82
CA VAL A 110 1.17 11.52 6.59
C VAL A 110 2.07 12.33 5.65
N LYS A 111 2.10 13.65 5.83
CA LYS A 111 2.90 14.58 5.02
C LYS A 111 4.35 14.78 5.53
N LYS A 112 4.68 14.26 6.72
CA LYS A 112 6.02 14.34 7.32
C LYS A 112 6.38 12.97 7.90
N SER A 113 7.50 12.39 7.46
CA SER A 113 8.03 11.14 8.01
C SER A 113 8.50 11.36 9.44
N SER A 114 7.86 10.73 10.43
CA SER A 114 8.40 10.58 11.78
C SER A 114 8.73 9.11 12.06
N SER A 115 9.44 8.83 13.15
CA SER A 115 9.91 7.49 13.49
C SER A 115 8.75 6.54 13.78
N VAL A 116 8.91 5.25 13.44
CA VAL A 116 7.90 4.18 13.55
C VAL A 116 7.20 4.14 14.92
N VAL A 117 7.94 4.42 15.99
CA VAL A 117 7.43 4.44 17.37
C VAL A 117 6.47 5.60 17.63
N GLY A 118 6.78 6.81 17.14
CA GLY A 118 5.89 7.97 17.26
C GLY A 118 4.65 7.87 16.36
N MET A 119 4.69 7.04 15.33
CA MET A 119 3.56 6.85 14.41
C MET A 119 2.53 5.85 14.97
N SER A 120 2.96 4.81 15.68
CA SER A 120 2.04 3.86 16.34
C SER A 120 1.16 4.55 17.40
N SER A 121 1.73 5.49 18.16
CA SER A 121 0.96 6.28 19.14
C SER A 121 -0.06 7.20 18.47
N VAL A 122 0.27 7.81 17.34
CA VAL A 122 -0.65 8.68 16.58
C VAL A 122 -1.80 7.86 15.97
N CYS A 123 -1.51 6.68 15.42
CA CYS A 123 -2.55 5.80 14.87
C CYS A 123 -3.46 5.27 15.98
N SER A 124 -2.90 4.88 17.13
CA SER A 124 -3.68 4.45 18.29
C SER A 124 -4.59 5.57 18.80
N ALA A 125 -4.06 6.80 18.93
CA ALA A 125 -4.85 7.96 19.32
C ALA A 125 -5.97 8.30 18.32
N ALA A 126 -5.73 8.10 17.01
CA ALA A 126 -6.76 8.28 15.99
C ALA A 126 -7.88 7.23 16.10
N ILE A 127 -7.52 5.97 16.35
CA ILE A 127 -8.48 4.87 16.56
C ILE A 127 -9.32 5.13 17.83
N ASP A 128 -8.69 5.55 18.92
CA ASP A 128 -9.40 5.87 20.17
C ASP A 128 -10.31 7.10 20.02
N SER A 129 -9.87 8.11 19.27
CA SER A 129 -10.71 9.28 18.96
C SER A 129 -11.89 8.91 18.05
N ALA A 130 -11.72 7.98 17.12
CA ALA A 130 -12.82 7.52 16.27
C ALA A 130 -13.82 6.66 17.06
N SER A 131 -13.31 5.76 17.90
CA SER A 131 -14.11 4.90 18.78
C SER A 131 -14.93 5.69 19.81
N SER A 132 -14.34 6.71 20.42
CA SER A 132 -15.06 7.60 21.37
C SER A 132 -16.16 8.42 20.71
N ARG A 133 -15.94 8.93 19.49
CA ARG A 133 -16.98 9.64 18.72
C ARG A 133 -18.14 8.71 18.34
N ALA A 134 -17.85 7.48 17.93
CA ALA A 134 -18.87 6.49 17.64
C ALA A 134 -19.71 6.13 18.87
N ARG A 135 -19.11 6.06 20.07
CA ARG A 135 -19.86 5.82 21.32
C ARG A 135 -20.74 7.01 21.72
N SER A 136 -20.32 8.23 21.40
CA SER A 136 -21.10 9.45 21.69
C SER A 136 -22.31 9.63 20.76
N SER A 137 -22.37 8.97 19.61
CA SER A 137 -23.50 9.05 18.67
C SER A 137 -24.64 8.07 18.96
N TYR A 138 -24.51 7.23 19.99
CA TYR A 138 -25.52 6.26 20.42
C TYR A 138 -26.25 6.67 21.73
N VAL A 139 -26.07 7.91 22.19
CA VAL A 139 -26.77 8.49 23.35
C VAL A 139 -27.70 9.61 22.89
#